data_AF-A0A8X6Q992-F1
#
_entry.id   AF-A0A8X6Q992-F1
#
_cell.length_a   1.000
_cell.length_b   1.000
_cell.length_c   1.000
_cell.angle_alpha   90.00
_cell.angle_beta   90.00
_cell.angle_gamma   90.00
#
_symmetry.space_group_name_H-M   'P 1'
#
loop_
_entity.id
_entity.type
_entity.pdbx_description
1 polymer ?
#
loop_
_entity_poly.entity_id
_entity_poly.type
_entity_poly.pdbx_seq_one_letter_code
_entity_poly.pdbx_strand_id
1 'polypeptide(L)' 'MPQEFQILRCFACEKFQVHHVKKAKKWQCKVCGEKQSLKK' A
#
# COMPACT_ATOMS: atom_id res chain seq x y z
N MET A 1 3.79 20.67 5.21
CA MET A 1 4.69 19.50 5.07
C MET A 1 4.19 18.68 3.89
N PRO A 2 5.04 18.36 2.90
CA PRO A 2 4.64 17.58 1.75
C PRO A 2 4.21 16.17 2.18
N GLN A 3 3.10 15.70 1.63
CA GLN A 3 2.60 14.33 1.83
C GLN A 3 3.32 13.41 0.84
N GLU A 4 4.07 12.44 1.33
CA GLU A 4 4.74 11.46 0.47
C GLU A 4 3.76 10.36 0.07
N PHE A 5 3.73 10.02 -1.22
CA PHE A 5 2.93 8.92 -1.74
C PHE A 5 3.86 7.90 -2.39
N GLN A 6 3.53 6.62 -2.21
CA GLN A 6 4.21 5.51 -2.86
C GLN A 6 3.20 4.64 -3.59
N ILE A 7 3.65 4.00 -4.66
CA ILE A 7 2.84 3.04 -5.41
C ILE A 7 3.18 1.65 -4.91
N LEU A 8 2.15 0.89 -4.54
CA LEU A 8 2.26 -0.46 -4.03
C LEU A 8 1.61 -1.44 -4.97
N ARG A 9 2.27 -2.58 -5.18
CA ARG A 9 1.67 -3.71 -5.89
C ARG A 9 1.12 -4.68 -4.86
N CYS A 10 -0.15 -5.04 -5.00
CA CYS A 10 -0.77 -6.09 -4.19
C CYS A 10 -0.16 -7.46 -4.55
N PHE A 11 0.12 -8.31 -3.56
CA PHE A 11 0.67 -9.65 -3.81
C PHE A 11 -0.33 -10.62 -4.47
N ALA A 12 -1.62 -10.55 -4.13
CA ALA A 12 -2.62 -11.46 -4.71
C ALA A 12 -3.26 -10.98 -6.02
N CYS A 13 -3.77 -9.75 -6.05
CA CYS A 13 -4.43 -9.24 -7.27
C CYS A 13 -3.51 -8.47 -8.20
N GLU A 14 -2.23 -8.31 -7.83
CA GLU A 14 -1.17 -7.66 -8.63
C GLU A 14 -1.46 -6.23 -9.08
N LYS A 15 -2.54 -5.62 -8.57
CA LYS A 15 -2.91 -4.25 -8.90
C LYS A 15 -2.03 -3.25 -8.17
N PHE A 16 -1.72 -2.17 -8.88
CA PHE A 16 -1.02 -1.02 -8.35
C PHE A 16 -2.00 -0.10 -7.62
N GLN A 17 -1.60 0.35 -6.43
CA GLN A 17 -2.40 1.24 -5.60
C GLN A 17 -1.53 2.33 -5.01
N VAL A 18 -2.04 3.56 -5.06
CA VAL A 18 -1.40 4.71 -4.42
C VAL A 18 -1.66 4.64 -2.92
N HIS A 19 -0.59 4.69 -2.14
CA HIS A 19 -0.63 4.67 -0.70
C HIS A 19 0.14 5.85 -0.14
N HIS A 20 -0.51 6.60 0.76
CA HIS A 20 0.15 7.67 1.50
C HIS A 20 1.15 7.05 2.48
N VAL A 21 2.42 7.45 2.40
CA VAL A 21 3.46 7.01 3.33
C VAL A 21 3.10 7.47 4.74
N LYS A 22 2.64 6.52 5.56
CA LYS A 22 2.36 6.71 6.99
C LYS A 22 3.40 5.94 7.80
N LYS A 23 3.55 6.26 9.09
CA LYS A 23 4.40 5.47 10.02
C LYS A 23 4.01 3.98 10.07
N ALA A 24 2.76 3.65 9.77
CA ALA A 24 2.28 2.27 9.76
C ALA A 24 2.78 1.52 8.51
N LYS A 25 3.52 0.42 8.73
CA LYS A 25 4.00 -0.47 7.66
C LYS A 25 2.95 -1.46 7.15
N LYS A 26 1.67 -1.26 7.45
CA LYS A 26 0.58 -2.17 7.05
C LYS A 26 -0.42 -1.39 6.21
N TRP A 27 -0.86 -1.99 5.13
CA TRP A 27 -1.86 -1.43 4.25
C TRP A 27 -2.83 -2.54 3.80
N GLN A 28 -4.03 -2.16 3.40
CA GLN A 28 -5.02 -3.10 2.90
C GLN A 28 -5.27 -2.79 1.42
N CYS A 29 -5.23 -3.83 0.58
CA CYS A 29 -5.55 -3.66 -0.82
C CYS A 29 -7.02 -3.25 -0.97
N LYS A 30 -7.32 -2.12 -1.63
CA LYS A 30 -8.71 -1.69 -1.84
C LYS A 30 -9.48 -2.53 -2.86
N VAL A 31 -8.81 -3.44 -3.56
CA VAL A 31 -9.42 -4.26 -4.61
C VAL A 31 -9.78 -5.63 -4.05
N CYS A 32 -8.80 -6.37 -3.51
CA CYS A 32 -9.05 -7.70 -2.95
C CYS A 32 -9.30 -7.71 -1.44
N GLY A 33 -9.08 -6.59 -0.74
CA GLY A 33 -9.27 -6.52 0.71
C GLY A 33 -8.14 -7.14 1.54
N GLU A 34 -7.07 -7.66 0.92
CA GLU A 34 -6.01 -8.32 1.65
C GLU A 34 -5.10 -7.35 2.40
N LYS A 35 -4.79 -7.70 3.65
CA LYS A 35 -3.89 -6.96 4.53
C LYS A 35 -2.45 -7.35 4.23
N GLN A 36 -1.65 -6.37 3.83
CA GLN A 36 -0.28 -6.54 3.39
C GLN A 36 0.66 -5.66 4.18
N SER A 37 1.90 -6.13 4.30
CA SER A 37 2.97 -5.37 4.93
C SER A 37 3.82 -4.71 3.86
N LEU A 38 4.17 -3.45 4.09
CA LEU A 38 5.16 -2.70 3.33
C LEU A 38 6.55 -3.26 3.66
N LYS A 39 7.16 -3.99 2.73
CA LYS A 39 8.61 -4.25 2.78
C LYS A 39 9.31 -2.97 2.33
N LYS A 40 10.31 -2.56 3.13
CA LYS A 40 11.17 -1.41 2.84
C LYS A 40 12.05 -1.71 1.64
#